data_AF-A0A3Q4HJL3-F1
#
_entry.id   AF-A0A3Q4HJL3-F1
#
_cell.length_a   1.000
_cell.length_b   1.000
_cell.length_c   1.000
_cell.angle_alpha   90.00
_cell.angle_beta   90.00
_cell.angle_gamma   90.00
#
_symmetry.space_group_name_H-M   'P 1'
#
loop_
_entity.id
_entity.type
_entity.pdbx_description
1 polymer ?
#
loop_
_entity_poly.entity_id
_entity_poly.type
_entity_poly.pdbx_seq_one_letter_code
_entity_poly.pdbx_strand_id
1 'polypeptide(L)'
;MASSLLSDEKNGRKSLHTLHMERQEQAERSVLISCQSSTNEKKFLKYLSKHGEINKYFFYESYGVYAVVEFANQESVTSLLEGVAIPGGIHESTVPFKSRLLSLRNLGSVDSSNQLSGLQCQPQTTIPINELIKTLSREQSIDKQISSLTEAYQLTEENSRLRFLICSLLKDIATAYFPECTIKPFGSSVNGFGKLGCDLDMLLDLDSITGRNVKLPKSGLSLEYQMKRANSERAVTQSILSVIGECVDQFGPGCVGVQKILNARCPLVRFAHQPSGFQCDLTANNRVAMKSTELLYLYGELDPRVRSLVFTVRCWARAHGVTSSIPGAWITNFSLTVMVLFFLQKRSPPIIPTLDHLRDLAGPADKSVIEGNDCTFVSDFNKIQLQSNTETLEQLLGEFFEFYATFPFSRMSINIRKGKEQNKPEVAPLHIQNPFETSLNVSKNVNASQLDRFVALVQESAWLLQQSETSTPRGGGAGGEGAPTPWGLASLLLPSQVAGIKSRKKRRREPASERIKGLLESLKNKNQLKKS
;
A
#
# COMPACT_ATOMS: atom_id res chain seq x y z
N MET A 1 35.65 -2.58 10.23
CA MET A 1 35.68 -3.52 9.08
C MET A 1 34.33 -3.46 8.37
N ALA A 2 34.10 -2.36 7.67
CA ALA A 2 32.92 -2.09 6.87
C ALA A 2 33.44 -1.65 5.49
N SER A 3 33.23 -2.50 4.48
CA SER A 3 33.26 -2.19 3.03
C SER A 3 33.45 -3.48 2.24
N SER A 4 32.35 -4.13 1.82
CA SER A 4 32.38 -5.09 0.69
C SER A 4 30.98 -5.49 0.19
N LEU A 5 30.02 -4.55 0.10
CA LEU A 5 28.68 -4.84 -0.47
C LEU A 5 28.25 -3.87 -1.58
N LEU A 6 29.21 -3.27 -2.29
CA LEU A 6 28.92 -2.42 -3.45
C LEU A 6 29.71 -2.91 -4.66
N SER A 7 29.30 -4.05 -5.20
CA SER A 7 29.63 -4.44 -6.57
C SER A 7 28.75 -5.63 -6.97
N ASP A 8 27.55 -5.35 -7.47
CA ASP A 8 26.87 -6.20 -8.46
C ASP A 8 25.67 -5.41 -9.06
N GLU A 9 25.99 -4.32 -9.75
CA GLU A 9 25.02 -3.60 -10.60
C GLU A 9 25.28 -3.93 -12.08
N LYS A 10 24.72 -5.05 -12.53
CA LYS A 10 24.38 -5.25 -13.95
C LYS A 10 22.96 -5.83 -14.00
N ASN A 11 22.01 -5.04 -14.54
CA ASN A 11 20.57 -5.31 -14.74
C ASN A 11 19.57 -5.11 -13.57
N GLY A 12 19.84 -4.16 -12.65
CA GLY A 12 18.86 -3.16 -12.20
C GLY A 12 17.63 -3.56 -11.36
N ARG A 13 17.54 -4.78 -10.79
CA ARG A 13 16.45 -5.18 -9.87
C ARG A 13 16.96 -5.28 -8.42
N LYS A 14 16.44 -4.43 -7.54
CA LYS A 14 16.79 -4.44 -6.10
C LYS A 14 15.89 -5.41 -5.35
N SER A 15 16.46 -6.17 -4.40
CA SER A 15 15.65 -6.96 -3.45
C SER A 15 14.76 -6.04 -2.61
N LEU A 16 13.63 -6.56 -2.12
CA LEU A 16 12.75 -5.79 -1.22
C LEU A 16 13.51 -5.37 0.05
N HIS A 17 14.40 -6.22 0.57
CA HIS A 17 15.22 -5.90 1.73
C HIS A 17 16.13 -4.69 1.47
N THR A 18 16.85 -4.67 0.33
CA THR A 18 17.70 -3.55 -0.07
C THR A 18 16.88 -2.27 -0.23
N LEU A 19 15.72 -2.35 -0.87
CA LEU A 19 14.80 -1.22 -1.01
C LEU A 19 14.38 -0.68 0.37
N HIS A 20 14.01 -1.55 1.31
CA HIS A 20 13.65 -1.16 2.66
C HIS A 20 14.77 -0.41 3.37
N MET A 21 15.99 -0.92 3.32
CA MET A 21 17.16 -0.30 3.97
C MET A 21 17.40 1.10 3.42
N GLU A 22 17.43 1.25 2.10
CA GLU A 22 17.64 2.54 1.43
C GLU A 22 16.53 3.55 1.79
N ARG A 23 15.27 3.12 1.73
CA ARG A 23 14.12 3.99 2.02
C ARG A 23 14.01 4.37 3.48
N GLN A 24 14.39 3.47 4.38
CA GLN A 24 14.41 3.75 5.81
C GLN A 24 15.49 4.77 6.15
N GLU A 25 16.69 4.66 5.58
CA GLU A 25 17.76 5.64 5.73
C GLU A 25 17.33 7.03 5.23
N GLN A 26 16.73 7.11 4.04
CA GLN A 26 16.17 8.35 3.49
C GLN A 26 15.10 8.96 4.40
N ALA A 27 14.22 8.12 4.98
CA ALA A 27 13.17 8.55 5.87
C ALA A 27 13.67 9.04 7.24
N GLU A 28 14.77 8.49 7.76
CA GLU A 28 15.38 8.93 9.02
C GLU A 28 15.90 10.37 8.93
N ARG A 29 16.47 10.74 7.78
CA ARG A 29 16.95 12.11 7.47
C ARG A 29 15.93 13.01 6.79
N SER A 30 14.65 12.67 6.90
CA SER A 30 13.54 13.46 6.37
C SER A 30 12.68 14.07 7.47
N VAL A 31 12.06 15.23 7.17
CA VAL A 31 11.11 15.93 8.03
C VAL A 31 9.80 16.22 7.29
N LEU A 32 8.71 16.34 8.05
CA LEU A 32 7.40 16.70 7.53
C LEU A 32 7.01 18.08 8.07
N ILE A 33 6.75 19.05 7.19
CA ILE A 33 6.52 20.44 7.57
C ILE A 33 5.14 20.89 7.08
N SER A 34 4.29 21.33 8.00
CA SER A 34 3.03 22.02 7.66
C SER A 34 3.34 23.43 7.14
N CYS A 35 2.77 23.78 5.99
CA CYS A 35 3.00 25.03 5.28
C CYS A 35 1.68 25.81 5.08
N GLN A 36 1.79 27.11 4.83
CA GLN A 36 0.66 27.93 4.39
C GLN A 36 0.55 27.85 2.86
N SER A 37 -0.66 27.99 2.32
CA SER A 37 -0.87 28.01 0.86
C SER A 37 -0.13 29.16 0.16
N SER A 38 0.17 30.24 0.89
CA SER A 38 0.96 31.39 0.44
C SER A 38 2.47 31.23 0.65
N THR A 39 2.96 30.06 1.09
CA THR A 39 4.40 29.84 1.31
C THR A 39 5.18 30.01 0.02
N ASN A 40 6.18 30.89 0.03
CA ASN A 40 7.10 31.06 -1.08
C ASN A 40 8.18 29.97 -1.05
N GLU A 41 8.16 29.10 -2.05
CA GLU A 41 9.06 27.95 -2.17
C GLU A 41 10.55 28.31 -2.07
N LYS A 42 11.00 29.35 -2.78
CA LYS A 42 12.41 29.77 -2.77
C LYS A 42 12.84 30.25 -1.39
N LYS A 43 12.01 31.04 -0.70
CA LYS A 43 12.29 31.50 0.67
C LYS A 43 12.29 30.32 1.66
N PHE A 44 11.36 29.39 1.49
CA PHE A 44 11.24 28.18 2.31
C PHE A 44 12.50 27.31 2.21
N LEU A 45 12.94 26.97 0.99
CA LEU A 45 14.14 26.18 0.78
C LEU A 45 15.39 26.89 1.27
N LYS A 46 15.53 28.20 0.98
CA LYS A 46 16.66 29.00 1.47
C LYS A 46 16.75 29.03 3.00
N TYR A 47 15.62 29.00 3.71
CA TYR A 47 15.61 28.90 5.16
C TYR A 47 16.12 27.53 5.62
N LEU A 48 15.60 26.44 5.06
CA LEU A 48 15.98 25.08 5.44
C LEU A 48 17.43 24.72 5.07
N SER A 49 17.94 25.22 3.94
CA SER A 49 19.32 24.99 3.50
C SER A 49 20.39 25.53 4.46
N LYS A 50 20.01 26.37 5.45
CA LYS A 50 20.92 26.80 6.52
C LYS A 50 21.32 25.67 7.47
N HIS A 51 20.51 24.61 7.54
CA HIS A 51 20.74 23.45 8.39
C HIS A 51 21.46 22.31 7.65
N GLY A 52 21.53 22.36 6.32
CA GLY A 52 22.27 21.41 5.50
C GLY A 52 21.74 21.30 4.08
N GLU A 53 22.42 20.49 3.27
CA GLU A 53 22.03 20.22 1.89
C GLU A 53 20.71 19.45 1.83
N ILE A 54 19.83 19.84 0.91
CA ILE A 54 18.53 19.20 0.68
C ILE A 54 18.66 18.33 -0.56
N ASN A 55 18.46 17.02 -0.41
CA ASN A 55 18.51 16.07 -1.52
C ASN A 55 17.23 16.09 -2.34
N LYS A 56 16.09 16.04 -1.65
CA LYS A 56 14.76 15.99 -2.27
C LYS A 56 13.75 16.73 -1.41
N TYR A 57 12.75 17.30 -2.08
CA TYR A 57 11.57 17.82 -1.41
C TYR A 57 10.37 17.72 -2.35
N PHE A 58 9.18 17.71 -1.78
CA PHE A 58 7.94 17.87 -2.52
C PHE A 58 6.84 18.41 -1.62
N PHE A 59 5.91 19.14 -2.22
CA PHE A 59 4.70 19.60 -1.56
C PHE A 59 3.55 18.66 -1.90
N TYR A 60 2.59 18.53 -0.99
CA TYR A 60 1.35 17.82 -1.23
C TYR A 60 0.21 18.42 -0.40
N GLU A 61 -1.02 18.14 -0.80
CA GLU A 61 -2.22 18.57 -0.08
C GLU A 61 -2.88 17.39 0.63
N SER A 62 -3.26 17.63 1.88
CA SER A 62 -4.05 16.72 2.73
C SER A 62 -5.10 17.55 3.49
N TYR A 63 -5.05 17.61 4.82
CA TYR A 63 -5.84 18.55 5.65
C TYR A 63 -5.27 19.98 5.65
N GLY A 64 -4.21 20.20 4.88
CA GLY A 64 -3.47 21.43 4.69
C GLY A 64 -2.38 21.17 3.65
N VAL A 65 -1.55 22.19 3.40
CA VAL A 65 -0.36 22.02 2.54
C VAL A 65 0.80 21.55 3.40
N TYR A 66 1.45 20.48 2.97
CA TYR A 66 2.60 19.90 3.66
C TYR A 66 3.78 19.77 2.71
N ALA A 67 4.99 19.85 3.26
CA ALA A 67 6.23 19.59 2.57
C ALA A 67 6.97 18.42 3.23
N VAL A 68 7.39 17.45 2.43
CA VAL A 68 8.42 16.50 2.82
C VAL A 68 9.76 17.07 2.38
N VAL A 69 10.72 17.12 3.30
CA VAL A 69 12.08 17.58 3.01
C VAL A 69 13.07 16.53 3.49
N GLU A 70 13.85 16.01 2.55
CA GLU A 70 14.91 15.04 2.78
C GLU A 70 16.26 15.74 2.72
N PHE A 71 16.99 15.72 3.83
CA PHE A 71 18.34 16.26 3.89
C PHE A 71 19.36 15.23 3.40
N ALA A 72 20.55 15.72 3.02
CA ALA A 72 21.69 14.88 2.70
C ALA A 72 22.08 13.98 3.88
N ASN A 73 22.05 14.51 5.10
CA ASN A 73 22.54 13.82 6.30
C ASN A 73 21.59 13.98 7.50
N GLN A 74 21.71 13.08 8.48
CA GLN A 74 20.91 13.10 9.71
C GLN A 74 21.21 14.32 10.59
N GLU A 75 22.46 14.79 10.60
CA GLU A 75 22.91 15.93 11.41
C GLU A 75 22.16 17.21 11.04
N SER A 76 21.72 17.34 9.78
CA SER A 76 20.90 18.47 9.32
C SER A 76 19.51 18.48 9.95
N VAL A 77 18.92 17.29 10.16
CA VAL A 77 17.67 17.17 10.91
C VAL A 77 17.88 17.58 12.37
N THR A 78 18.96 17.13 13.00
CA THR A 78 19.31 17.54 14.37
C THR A 78 19.48 19.05 14.49
N SER A 79 20.28 19.66 13.60
CA SER A 79 20.49 21.11 13.54
C SER A 79 19.18 21.88 13.34
N LEU A 80 18.27 21.38 12.49
CA LEU A 80 16.96 21.98 12.31
C LEU A 80 16.15 21.93 13.61
N LEU A 81 16.06 20.75 14.24
CA LEU A 81 15.25 20.53 15.44
C LEU A 81 15.74 21.32 16.66
N GLU A 82 17.04 21.58 16.79
CA GLU A 82 17.61 22.43 17.85
C GLU A 82 17.07 23.88 17.78
N GLY A 83 16.75 24.36 16.58
CA GLY A 83 16.18 25.70 16.36
C GLY A 83 14.65 25.78 16.46
N VAL A 84 13.94 24.66 16.63
CA VAL A 84 12.47 24.61 16.67
C VAL A 84 11.96 24.94 18.07
N ALA A 85 11.09 25.94 18.16
CA ALA A 85 10.42 26.32 19.41
C ALA A 85 9.19 25.43 19.71
N ILE A 86 8.93 25.21 21.00
CA ILE A 86 7.67 24.64 21.48
C ILE A 86 6.57 25.72 21.37
N PRO A 87 5.34 25.40 20.90
CA PRO A 87 4.24 26.37 20.86
C PRO A 87 3.97 27.00 22.24
N GLY A 88 3.98 28.32 22.32
CA GLY A 88 3.89 29.08 23.58
C GLY A 88 2.60 29.91 23.76
N GLY A 89 1.48 29.51 23.17
CA GLY A 89 0.20 30.24 23.27
C GLY A 89 -0.46 30.11 24.65
N ILE A 90 -1.03 31.20 25.17
CA ILE A 90 -1.61 31.36 26.53
C ILE A 90 -2.73 30.33 26.86
N HIS A 91 -3.27 29.62 25.86
CA HIS A 91 -4.38 28.67 26.03
C HIS A 91 -4.13 27.26 25.47
N GLU A 92 -2.90 26.90 25.11
CA GLU A 92 -2.59 25.57 24.54
C GLU A 92 -1.75 24.73 25.51
N SER A 93 -2.39 23.80 26.23
CA SER A 93 -1.69 22.73 26.93
C SER A 93 -1.27 21.65 25.92
N THR A 94 -0.05 21.75 25.39
CA THR A 94 0.49 20.78 24.41
C THR A 94 1.33 19.71 25.10
N VAL A 95 1.21 18.45 24.65
CA VAL A 95 2.17 17.39 25.02
C VAL A 95 3.54 17.73 24.42
N PRO A 96 4.62 17.85 25.22
CA PRO A 96 5.92 18.31 24.74
C PRO A 96 6.73 17.19 24.05
N PHE A 97 6.08 16.40 23.19
CA PHE A 97 6.76 15.40 22.36
C PHE A 97 7.41 16.08 21.14
N LYS A 98 8.74 16.24 21.19
CA LYS A 98 9.51 16.81 20.07
C LYS A 98 9.63 15.78 18.95
N SER A 99 9.04 16.07 17.79
CA SER A 99 9.02 15.18 16.64
C SER A 99 9.59 15.86 15.39
N ARG A 100 9.79 15.09 14.32
CA ARG A 100 10.13 15.59 12.98
C ARG A 100 8.91 16.11 12.19
N LEU A 101 7.73 16.20 12.82
CA LEU A 101 6.56 16.90 12.29
C LEU A 101 6.55 18.35 12.80
N LEU A 102 6.75 19.29 11.89
CA LEU A 102 6.96 20.70 12.18
C LEU A 102 5.84 21.56 11.58
N SER A 103 5.73 22.80 12.05
CA SER A 103 4.82 23.80 11.48
C SER A 103 5.57 25.08 11.17
N LEU A 104 5.50 25.53 9.91
CA LEU A 104 6.09 26.79 9.50
C LEU A 104 5.21 27.95 9.96
N ARG A 105 5.77 28.85 10.78
CA ARG A 105 5.12 30.10 11.17
C ARG A 105 5.76 31.27 10.42
N ASN A 106 4.98 32.01 9.65
CA ASN A 106 5.43 33.29 9.08
C ASN A 106 5.35 34.37 10.15
N LEU A 107 6.51 34.87 10.58
CA LEU A 107 6.65 35.95 11.56
C LEU A 107 6.71 37.35 10.92
N GLY A 108 6.71 37.44 9.59
CA GLY A 108 6.77 38.70 8.84
C GLY A 108 5.39 39.18 8.36
N SER A 109 5.22 40.51 8.31
CA SER A 109 4.08 41.19 7.69
C SER A 109 3.80 40.64 6.29
N VAL A 110 2.52 40.52 5.95
CA VAL A 110 2.03 40.14 4.61
C VAL A 110 2.38 41.29 3.65
N ASP A 111 3.61 41.32 3.15
CA ASP A 111 3.96 42.19 2.04
C ASP A 111 3.19 41.71 0.82
N SER A 112 2.11 42.42 0.57
CA SER A 112 1.21 42.31 -0.57
C SER A 112 1.94 42.77 -1.81
N SER A 113 2.83 41.92 -2.34
CA SER A 113 3.43 42.13 -3.65
C SER A 113 3.36 40.84 -4.46
N ASN A 114 2.34 40.81 -5.32
CA ASN A 114 2.18 40.04 -6.55
C ASN A 114 3.32 39.08 -6.92
N GLN A 115 3.20 37.82 -6.52
CA GLN A 115 3.64 36.64 -7.28
C GLN A 115 2.94 35.40 -6.71
N LEU A 116 1.70 35.18 -7.11
CA LEU A 116 0.93 33.96 -6.85
C LEU A 116 1.36 32.86 -7.85
N SER A 117 2.60 32.37 -7.74
CA SER A 117 2.90 31.03 -8.25
C SER A 117 2.54 30.06 -7.13
N GLY A 118 1.36 29.44 -7.21
CA GLY A 118 0.93 28.42 -6.24
C GLY A 118 1.94 27.28 -6.15
N LEU A 119 2.10 26.71 -4.95
CA LEU A 119 2.96 25.53 -4.75
C LEU A 119 2.46 24.38 -5.62
N GLN A 120 3.36 23.74 -6.37
CA GLN A 120 3.04 22.56 -7.14
C GLN A 120 2.91 21.35 -6.22
N CYS A 121 1.68 20.99 -5.86
CA CYS A 121 1.39 19.85 -4.99
C CYS A 121 1.32 18.54 -5.77
N GLN A 122 1.98 17.52 -5.23
CA GLN A 122 1.98 16.16 -5.76
C GLN A 122 0.74 15.40 -5.28
N PRO A 123 0.02 14.70 -6.17
CA PRO A 123 -1.20 13.99 -5.82
C PRO A 123 -0.92 12.78 -4.92
N GLN A 124 -1.72 12.61 -3.86
CA GLN A 124 -1.60 11.49 -2.92
C GLN A 124 -2.78 10.49 -3.02
N THR A 125 -3.74 10.78 -3.89
CA THR A 125 -4.95 9.98 -4.12
C THR A 125 -5.14 9.69 -5.61
N THR A 126 -5.92 8.67 -5.92
CA THR A 126 -6.24 8.29 -7.31
C THR A 126 -7.23 9.26 -7.94
N ILE A 127 -7.15 9.44 -9.26
CA ILE A 127 -8.20 10.13 -10.02
C ILE A 127 -9.53 9.36 -9.90
N PRO A 128 -10.68 10.05 -9.91
CA PRO A 128 -11.99 9.42 -9.95
C PRO A 128 -12.16 8.49 -11.15
N ILE A 129 -12.90 7.37 -10.98
CA ILE A 129 -13.07 6.34 -12.02
C ILE A 129 -13.68 6.89 -13.33
N ASN A 130 -14.54 7.91 -13.25
CA ASN A 130 -15.13 8.55 -14.42
C ASN A 130 -14.10 9.35 -15.23
N GLU A 131 -13.12 9.98 -14.57
CA GLU A 131 -12.01 10.64 -15.27
C GLU A 131 -11.04 9.61 -15.83
N LEU A 132 -10.77 8.52 -15.09
CA LEU A 132 -10.00 7.39 -15.61
C LEU A 132 -10.63 6.84 -16.91
N ILE A 133 -11.94 6.54 -16.90
CA ILE A 133 -12.64 6.01 -18.08
C ILE A 133 -12.48 6.95 -19.29
N LYS A 134 -12.59 8.27 -19.10
CA LYS A 134 -12.36 9.24 -20.18
C LYS A 134 -10.93 9.18 -20.71
N THR A 135 -9.93 9.09 -19.83
CA THR A 135 -8.52 8.94 -20.24
C THR A 135 -8.32 7.66 -21.04
N LEU A 136 -8.80 6.52 -20.53
CA LEU A 136 -8.68 5.23 -21.21
C LEU A 136 -9.38 5.23 -22.58
N SER A 137 -10.51 5.91 -22.70
CA SER A 137 -11.26 5.98 -23.96
C SER A 137 -10.51 6.71 -25.08
N ARG A 138 -9.45 7.47 -24.75
CA ARG A 138 -8.60 8.20 -25.72
C ARG A 138 -7.36 7.42 -26.17
N GLU A 139 -7.08 6.29 -25.52
CA GLU A 139 -5.93 5.46 -25.87
C GLU A 139 -6.13 4.75 -27.22
N GLN A 140 -5.06 4.17 -27.77
CA GLN A 140 -5.06 3.55 -29.10
C GLN A 140 -5.22 2.02 -29.08
N SER A 141 -4.97 1.36 -27.94
CA SER A 141 -5.07 -0.10 -27.77
C SER A 141 -5.45 -0.45 -26.34
N ILE A 142 -5.94 -1.68 -26.12
CA ILE A 142 -6.22 -2.20 -24.78
C ILE A 142 -4.93 -2.28 -23.95
N ASP A 143 -3.80 -2.69 -24.54
CA ASP A 143 -2.48 -2.63 -23.89
C ASP A 143 -2.15 -1.23 -23.35
N LYS A 144 -2.39 -0.18 -24.16
CA LYS A 144 -2.17 1.21 -23.72
C LYS A 144 -3.15 1.64 -22.65
N GLN A 145 -4.43 1.23 -22.73
CA GLN A 145 -5.38 1.47 -21.65
C GLN A 145 -4.93 0.83 -20.32
N ILE A 146 -4.43 -0.40 -20.37
CA ILE A 146 -3.93 -1.11 -19.19
C ILE A 146 -2.68 -0.41 -18.61
N SER A 147 -1.74 0.00 -19.45
CA SER A 147 -0.57 0.77 -19.02
C SER A 147 -0.98 2.11 -18.38
N SER A 148 -1.85 2.89 -19.04
CA SER A 148 -2.33 4.19 -18.52
C SER A 148 -3.11 4.05 -17.22
N LEU A 149 -3.91 2.99 -17.05
CA LEU A 149 -4.55 2.68 -15.78
C LEU A 149 -3.53 2.45 -14.68
N THR A 150 -2.51 1.63 -14.97
CA THR A 150 -1.47 1.27 -14.02
C THR A 150 -0.70 2.51 -13.58
N GLU A 151 -0.29 3.36 -14.53
CA GLU A 151 0.40 4.62 -14.28
C GLU A 151 -0.44 5.60 -13.46
N ALA A 152 -1.72 5.74 -13.79
CA ALA A 152 -2.62 6.67 -13.09
C ALA A 152 -2.90 6.25 -11.64
N TYR A 153 -2.84 4.96 -11.33
CA TYR A 153 -3.24 4.43 -10.02
C TYR A 153 -2.08 4.02 -9.12
N GLN A 154 -0.91 3.65 -9.67
CA GLN A 154 0.22 3.17 -8.87
C GLN A 154 0.76 4.23 -7.90
N LEU A 155 1.44 3.78 -6.85
CA LEU A 155 2.15 4.68 -5.94
C LEU A 155 3.23 5.46 -6.71
N THR A 156 3.31 6.77 -6.46
CA THR A 156 4.42 7.60 -6.96
C THR A 156 5.62 7.47 -6.03
N GLU A 157 6.76 7.95 -6.52
CA GLU A 157 8.00 8.05 -5.74
C GLU A 157 7.80 8.88 -4.46
N GLU A 158 7.08 9.99 -4.56
CA GLU A 158 6.76 10.89 -3.45
C GLU A 158 5.84 10.23 -2.43
N ASN A 159 4.80 9.53 -2.90
CA ASN A 159 3.90 8.80 -2.02
C ASN A 159 4.65 7.67 -1.27
N SER A 160 5.57 6.98 -1.95
CA SER A 160 6.44 5.98 -1.33
C SER A 160 7.32 6.60 -0.25
N ARG A 161 8.02 7.71 -0.54
CA ARG A 161 8.83 8.45 0.45
C ARG A 161 8.00 8.88 1.66
N LEU A 162 6.80 9.40 1.44
CA LEU A 162 5.89 9.80 2.51
C LEU A 162 5.52 8.60 3.40
N ARG A 163 5.20 7.43 2.81
CA ARG A 163 4.89 6.20 3.58
C ARG A 163 6.04 5.78 4.50
N PHE A 164 7.26 5.75 3.98
CA PHE A 164 8.43 5.41 4.79
C PHE A 164 8.73 6.47 5.86
N LEU A 165 8.53 7.76 5.57
CA LEU A 165 8.63 8.83 6.57
C LEU A 165 7.60 8.64 7.69
N ILE A 166 6.35 8.29 7.39
CA ILE A 166 5.34 8.06 8.44
C ILE A 166 5.74 6.86 9.31
N CYS A 167 6.23 5.77 8.73
CA CYS A 167 6.78 4.66 9.53
C CYS A 167 7.94 5.12 10.43
N SER A 168 8.83 5.98 9.92
CA SER A 168 9.95 6.54 10.68
C SER A 168 9.47 7.45 11.82
N LEU A 169 8.47 8.30 11.61
CA LEU A 169 7.87 9.13 12.66
C LEU A 169 7.23 8.29 13.78
N LEU A 170 6.55 7.20 13.40
CA LEU A 170 5.97 6.26 14.37
C LEU A 170 7.06 5.49 15.13
N LYS A 171 8.20 5.18 14.47
CA LYS A 171 9.38 4.59 15.11
C LYS A 171 9.89 5.51 16.22
N ASP A 172 9.97 6.83 16.00
CA ASP A 172 10.44 7.78 17.03
C ASP A 172 9.64 7.66 18.34
N ILE A 173 8.33 7.45 18.25
CA ILE A 173 7.45 7.21 19.41
C ILE A 173 7.78 5.87 20.06
N ALA A 174 7.89 4.79 19.27
CA ALA A 174 8.14 3.46 19.79
C ALA A 174 9.53 3.30 20.44
N THR A 175 10.54 4.00 19.92
CA THR A 175 11.92 3.95 20.43
C THR A 175 12.09 4.49 21.86
N ALA A 176 11.12 5.26 22.37
CA ALA A 176 11.11 5.66 23.77
C ALA A 176 11.00 4.47 24.74
N TYR A 177 10.35 3.38 24.32
CA TYR A 177 10.21 2.14 25.10
C TYR A 177 11.06 1.00 24.55
N PHE A 178 11.24 0.95 23.23
CA PHE A 178 11.93 -0.12 22.51
C PHE A 178 13.02 0.46 21.61
N PRO A 179 14.20 0.84 22.16
CA PRO A 179 15.19 1.64 21.44
C PRO A 179 15.69 1.02 20.13
N GLU A 180 15.75 -0.30 20.05
CA GLU A 180 16.25 -1.02 18.87
C GLU A 180 15.13 -1.45 17.90
N CYS A 181 13.88 -1.06 18.15
CA CYS A 181 12.78 -1.43 17.26
C CYS A 181 12.89 -0.74 15.89
N THR A 182 12.26 -1.36 14.89
CA THR A 182 12.03 -0.72 13.60
C THR A 182 10.56 -0.78 13.24
N ILE A 183 10.07 0.21 12.50
CA ILE A 183 8.74 0.17 11.92
C ILE A 183 8.91 0.27 10.42
N LYS A 184 8.42 -0.76 9.71
CA LYS A 184 8.58 -0.89 8.26
C LYS A 184 7.21 -1.03 7.60
N PRO A 185 6.97 -0.41 6.43
CA PRO A 185 5.76 -0.66 5.68
C PRO A 185 5.72 -2.11 5.16
N PHE A 186 4.52 -2.67 4.98
CA PHE A 186 4.35 -3.94 4.28
C PHE A 186 3.09 -3.90 3.41
N GLY A 187 2.74 -5.04 2.80
CA GLY A 187 1.52 -5.16 2.01
C GLY A 187 1.54 -4.22 0.80
N SER A 188 0.41 -3.54 0.57
CA SER A 188 0.21 -2.71 -0.62
C SER A 188 1.24 -1.57 -0.74
N SER A 189 1.85 -1.13 0.35
CA SER A 189 2.82 -0.03 0.31
C SER A 189 4.12 -0.38 -0.43
N VAL A 190 4.50 -1.67 -0.47
CA VAL A 190 5.82 -2.10 -0.98
C VAL A 190 5.78 -3.39 -1.79
N ASN A 191 4.62 -4.06 -1.93
CA ASN A 191 4.51 -5.30 -2.72
C ASN A 191 4.45 -5.10 -4.25
N GLY A 192 4.61 -3.87 -4.75
CA GLY A 192 4.50 -3.54 -6.18
C GLY A 192 3.07 -3.38 -6.72
N PHE A 193 2.04 -3.63 -5.91
CA PHE A 193 0.62 -3.57 -6.30
C PHE A 193 -0.16 -2.48 -5.53
N GLY A 194 0.52 -1.54 -4.90
CA GLY A 194 -0.10 -0.42 -4.18
C GLY A 194 -0.74 0.60 -5.12
N LYS A 195 -1.95 1.04 -4.78
CA LYS A 195 -2.56 2.18 -5.46
C LYS A 195 -2.59 3.42 -4.56
N LEU A 196 -2.55 4.62 -5.13
CA LEU A 196 -2.70 5.85 -4.36
C LEU A 196 -3.96 5.82 -3.50
N GLY A 197 -3.83 6.30 -2.26
CA GLY A 197 -4.89 6.22 -1.24
C GLY A 197 -5.13 4.83 -0.63
N CYS A 198 -4.30 3.82 -0.90
CA CYS A 198 -4.35 2.57 -0.11
C CYS A 198 -3.81 2.78 1.30
N ASP A 199 -4.26 1.94 2.23
CA ASP A 199 -3.81 1.94 3.63
C ASP A 199 -2.28 1.78 3.74
N LEU A 200 -1.74 2.25 4.85
CA LEU A 200 -0.34 2.08 5.24
C LEU A 200 -0.27 1.01 6.33
N ASP A 201 -0.09 -0.23 5.89
CA ASP A 201 0.17 -1.36 6.76
C ASP A 201 1.62 -1.29 7.27
N MET A 202 1.81 -1.33 8.59
CA MET A 202 3.10 -1.18 9.27
C MET A 202 3.40 -2.38 10.15
N LEU A 203 4.63 -2.87 10.10
CA LEU A 203 5.14 -3.87 11.01
C LEU A 203 6.10 -3.22 12.01
N LEU A 204 5.76 -3.27 13.30
CA LEU A 204 6.70 -3.10 14.41
C LEU A 204 7.52 -4.39 14.54
N ASP A 205 8.78 -4.28 14.11
CA ASP A 205 9.77 -5.34 14.12
C ASP A 205 10.66 -5.18 15.36
N LEU A 206 10.65 -6.22 16.19
CA LEU A 206 11.36 -6.30 17.47
C LEU A 206 12.50 -7.32 17.40
N ASP A 207 12.83 -7.87 16.23
CA ASP A 207 13.77 -8.98 16.11
C ASP A 207 15.19 -8.60 16.53
N SER A 208 15.62 -7.37 16.25
CA SER A 208 16.86 -6.76 16.76
C SER A 208 16.94 -6.84 18.28
N ILE A 209 15.82 -6.61 18.98
CA ILE A 209 15.73 -6.61 20.44
C ILE A 209 15.79 -8.04 21.01
N THR A 210 15.28 -9.03 20.28
CA THR A 210 15.19 -10.41 20.79
C THR A 210 16.53 -11.16 20.85
N GLY A 211 17.64 -10.56 20.40
CA GLY A 211 18.98 -11.11 20.62
C GLY A 211 19.22 -12.50 20.06
N ARG A 212 18.42 -12.97 19.09
CA ARG A 212 18.46 -14.35 18.55
C ARG A 212 19.82 -14.76 17.92
N ASN A 213 20.78 -13.82 17.82
CA ASN A 213 22.10 -14.01 17.24
C ASN A 213 23.28 -13.74 18.21
N VAL A 214 23.05 -13.61 19.52
CA VAL A 214 24.16 -13.39 20.47
C VAL A 214 24.96 -14.69 20.65
N LYS A 215 26.22 -14.69 20.21
CA LYS A 215 27.16 -15.80 20.46
C LYS A 215 27.42 -15.90 21.96
N LEU A 216 27.31 -17.11 22.51
CA LEU A 216 27.57 -17.35 23.93
C LEU A 216 28.99 -16.87 24.30
N PRO A 217 29.15 -16.00 25.31
CA PRO A 217 30.46 -15.51 25.70
C PRO A 217 31.33 -16.67 26.22
N LYS A 218 32.61 -16.69 25.79
CA LYS A 218 33.59 -17.74 26.18
C LYS A 218 33.86 -17.78 27.69
N SER A 219 33.50 -16.73 28.43
CA SER A 219 33.71 -16.59 29.87
C SER A 219 32.76 -17.41 30.74
N GLY A 220 31.75 -18.08 30.16
CA GLY A 220 30.76 -18.88 30.91
C GLY A 220 29.77 -18.06 31.75
N LEU A 221 29.92 -16.73 31.81
CA LEU A 221 29.02 -15.80 32.48
C LEU A 221 28.34 -14.92 31.43
N SER A 222 27.01 -14.81 31.50
CA SER A 222 26.20 -13.93 30.66
C SER A 222 25.25 -13.10 31.51
N LEU A 223 25.18 -11.80 31.23
CA LEU A 223 24.18 -10.90 31.81
C LEU A 223 23.00 -10.80 30.85
N GLU A 224 21.79 -10.93 31.39
CA GLU A 224 20.54 -10.73 30.68
C GLU A 224 19.71 -9.64 31.37
N TYR A 225 18.92 -8.91 30.60
CA TYR A 225 17.95 -7.98 31.16
C TYR A 225 16.86 -8.76 31.90
N GLN A 226 16.48 -8.30 33.10
CA GLN A 226 15.32 -8.85 33.79
C GLN A 226 14.04 -8.39 33.08
N MET A 227 13.43 -9.29 32.31
CA MET A 227 12.22 -9.02 31.52
C MET A 227 11.00 -9.75 32.09
N LYS A 228 9.82 -9.11 31.99
CA LYS A 228 8.55 -9.73 32.38
C LYS A 228 8.19 -10.85 31.40
N ARG A 229 8.00 -12.07 31.92
CA ARG A 229 7.53 -13.21 31.13
C ARG A 229 6.02 -13.16 30.94
N ALA A 230 5.56 -13.58 29.77
CA ALA A 230 4.15 -13.74 29.46
C ALA A 230 3.87 -15.16 28.97
N ASN A 231 2.59 -15.54 28.96
CA ASN A 231 2.17 -16.92 28.67
C ASN A 231 2.28 -17.29 27.19
N SER A 232 2.47 -16.32 26.29
CA SER A 232 2.65 -16.56 24.84
C SER A 232 3.24 -15.33 24.14
N GLU A 233 3.86 -15.53 22.97
CA GLU A 233 4.30 -14.44 22.08
C GLU A 233 3.12 -13.53 21.67
N ARG A 234 1.92 -14.11 21.52
CA ARG A 234 0.70 -13.35 21.25
C ARG A 234 0.38 -12.38 22.39
N ALA A 235 0.44 -12.83 23.64
CA ALA A 235 0.17 -11.97 24.80
C ALA A 235 1.19 -10.82 24.93
N VAL A 236 2.46 -11.10 24.63
CA VAL A 236 3.51 -10.06 24.52
C VAL A 236 3.13 -9.05 23.43
N THR A 237 2.82 -9.53 22.23
CA THR A 237 2.42 -8.71 21.07
C THR A 237 1.23 -7.81 21.39
N GLN A 238 0.19 -8.34 22.04
CA GLN A 238 -0.99 -7.56 22.46
C GLN A 238 -0.64 -6.50 23.50
N SER A 239 0.24 -6.81 24.46
CA SER A 239 0.69 -5.87 25.49
C SER A 239 1.48 -4.72 24.87
N ILE A 240 2.42 -5.03 23.97
CA ILE A 240 3.22 -4.04 23.26
C ILE A 240 2.34 -3.13 22.42
N LEU A 241 1.46 -3.70 21.59
CA LEU A 241 0.54 -2.92 20.75
C LEU A 241 -0.45 -2.10 21.58
N SER A 242 -0.85 -2.58 22.77
CA SER A 242 -1.68 -1.79 23.68
C SER A 242 -0.97 -0.53 24.16
N VAL A 243 0.30 -0.64 24.57
CA VAL A 243 1.11 0.49 25.05
C VAL A 243 1.43 1.45 23.91
N ILE A 244 1.94 0.93 22.79
CA ILE A 244 2.25 1.77 21.61
C ILE A 244 0.99 2.45 21.08
N GLY A 245 -0.13 1.74 21.02
CA GLY A 245 -1.41 2.33 20.63
C GLY A 245 -1.85 3.46 21.54
N GLU A 246 -1.64 3.33 22.86
CA GLU A 246 -1.89 4.42 23.80
C GLU A 246 -0.96 5.61 23.57
N CYS A 247 0.33 5.38 23.34
CA CYS A 247 1.28 6.45 23.03
C CYS A 247 0.92 7.18 21.72
N VAL A 248 0.49 6.45 20.70
CA VAL A 248 0.03 7.04 19.43
C VAL A 248 -1.22 7.89 19.64
N ASP A 249 -2.16 7.47 20.49
CA ASP A 249 -3.39 8.20 20.79
C ASP A 249 -3.15 9.46 21.62
N GLN A 250 -2.31 9.36 22.66
CA GLN A 250 -2.09 10.45 23.60
C GLN A 250 -1.00 11.43 23.15
N PHE A 251 0.02 10.95 22.43
CA PHE A 251 1.25 11.73 22.15
C PHE A 251 1.55 11.87 20.65
N GLY A 252 0.93 11.06 19.79
CA GLY A 252 1.19 11.07 18.35
C GLY A 252 0.61 12.31 17.66
N PRO A 253 1.42 13.27 17.21
CA PRO A 253 0.90 14.49 16.62
C PRO A 253 0.20 14.19 15.29
N GLY A 254 -1.07 14.58 15.18
CA GLY A 254 -1.88 14.34 13.99
C GLY A 254 -2.41 12.90 13.83
N CYS A 255 -2.13 12.01 14.79
CA CYS A 255 -2.75 10.69 14.86
C CYS A 255 -4.15 10.82 15.50
N VAL A 256 -5.18 10.32 14.84
CA VAL A 256 -6.57 10.42 15.33
C VAL A 256 -7.33 9.12 15.13
N GLY A 257 -8.37 8.92 15.93
CA GLY A 257 -9.29 7.79 15.80
C GLY A 257 -8.62 6.44 16.07
N VAL A 258 -7.72 6.37 17.06
CA VAL A 258 -6.96 5.17 17.39
C VAL A 258 -7.88 4.06 17.89
N GLN A 259 -7.73 2.86 17.32
CA GLN A 259 -8.50 1.67 17.66
C GLN A 259 -7.55 0.49 17.91
N LYS A 260 -7.55 0.00 19.15
CA LYS A 260 -6.76 -1.15 19.59
C LYS A 260 -7.53 -2.45 19.29
N ILE A 261 -7.30 -3.07 18.13
CA ILE A 261 -7.97 -4.30 17.69
C ILE A 261 -7.11 -5.52 18.07
N LEU A 262 -6.92 -5.73 19.38
CA LEU A 262 -5.95 -6.69 19.91
C LEU A 262 -6.41 -8.16 19.85
N ASN A 263 -7.72 -8.39 19.72
CA ASN A 263 -8.32 -9.73 19.74
C ASN A 263 -8.47 -10.36 18.34
N ALA A 264 -8.19 -9.63 17.26
CA ALA A 264 -8.20 -10.17 15.90
C ALA A 264 -7.14 -11.27 15.73
N ARG A 265 -7.28 -12.11 14.69
CA ARG A 265 -6.28 -13.17 14.38
C ARG A 265 -4.86 -12.60 14.37
N CYS A 266 -4.67 -11.47 13.69
CA CYS A 266 -3.48 -10.64 13.77
C CYS A 266 -3.82 -9.38 14.59
N PRO A 267 -3.33 -9.25 15.84
CA PRO A 267 -3.52 -8.06 16.65
C PRO A 267 -2.95 -6.82 15.93
N LEU A 268 -3.69 -5.71 15.94
CA LEU A 268 -3.25 -4.46 15.33
C LEU A 268 -3.82 -3.23 16.03
N VAL A 269 -3.18 -2.09 15.80
CA VAL A 269 -3.66 -0.74 16.15
C VAL A 269 -3.96 0.01 14.85
N ARG A 270 -5.20 0.45 14.70
CA ARG A 270 -5.66 1.20 13.53
C ARG A 270 -5.82 2.67 13.88
N PHE A 271 -5.35 3.59 13.04
CA PHE A 271 -5.48 5.03 13.25
C PHE A 271 -5.36 5.81 11.94
N ALA A 272 -5.81 7.06 11.89
CA ALA A 272 -5.57 7.95 10.76
C ALA A 272 -4.46 8.95 11.09
N HIS A 273 -3.48 9.12 10.20
CA HIS A 273 -2.43 10.13 10.34
C HIS A 273 -2.75 11.34 9.46
N GLN A 274 -3.40 12.35 10.06
CA GLN A 274 -3.96 13.53 9.39
C GLN A 274 -2.94 14.24 8.49
N PRO A 275 -1.68 14.54 8.92
CA PRO A 275 -0.72 15.22 8.07
C PRO A 275 -0.46 14.51 6.73
N SER A 276 -0.43 13.17 6.74
CA SER A 276 -0.26 12.38 5.52
C SER A 276 -1.55 12.06 4.77
N GLY A 277 -2.70 12.11 5.46
CA GLY A 277 -3.97 11.61 4.94
C GLY A 277 -4.10 10.08 4.91
N PHE A 278 -3.12 9.33 5.44
CA PHE A 278 -3.13 7.86 5.43
C PHE A 278 -4.00 7.26 6.54
N GLN A 279 -4.68 6.18 6.18
CA GLN A 279 -5.19 5.19 7.14
C GLN A 279 -4.07 4.21 7.46
N CYS A 280 -3.73 4.05 8.72
CA CYS A 280 -2.58 3.29 9.19
C CYS A 280 -3.02 2.09 10.02
N ASP A 281 -2.42 0.92 9.74
CA ASP A 281 -2.62 -0.31 10.50
C ASP A 281 -1.26 -0.81 11.01
N LEU A 282 -1.00 -0.64 12.32
CA LEU A 282 0.23 -1.09 12.97
C LEU A 282 0.03 -2.47 13.60
N THR A 283 0.78 -3.46 13.13
CA THR A 283 0.89 -4.78 13.77
C THR A 283 2.31 -5.03 14.26
N ALA A 284 2.52 -6.11 15.01
CA ALA A 284 3.82 -6.53 15.50
C ALA A 284 4.02 -8.03 15.23
N ASN A 285 5.26 -8.41 14.93
CA ASN A 285 5.70 -9.79 14.73
C ASN A 285 4.99 -10.60 13.61
N ASN A 286 4.32 -9.95 12.64
CA ASN A 286 3.70 -10.65 11.50
C ASN A 286 4.70 -10.94 10.35
N ARG A 287 5.63 -11.87 10.59
CA ARG A 287 6.71 -12.18 9.63
C ARG A 287 6.22 -12.90 8.37
N VAL A 288 5.14 -13.67 8.47
CA VAL A 288 4.53 -14.34 7.30
C VAL A 288 3.96 -13.30 6.32
N ALA A 289 3.37 -12.21 6.83
CA ALA A 289 2.90 -11.12 5.96
C ALA A 289 4.05 -10.39 5.26
N MET A 290 5.22 -10.27 5.91
CA MET A 290 6.42 -9.74 5.24
C MET A 290 6.89 -10.66 4.12
N LYS A 291 6.94 -11.98 4.35
CA LYS A 291 7.30 -12.94 3.29
C LYS A 291 6.29 -12.97 2.15
N SER A 292 5.00 -12.80 2.45
CA SER A 292 3.96 -12.61 1.42
C SER A 292 4.18 -11.33 0.62
N THR A 293 4.54 -10.24 1.29
CA THR A 293 4.85 -8.94 0.65
C THR A 293 6.08 -9.06 -0.26
N GLU A 294 7.13 -9.71 0.20
CA GLU A 294 8.37 -9.98 -0.55
C GLU A 294 8.14 -10.85 -1.78
N LEU A 295 7.34 -11.92 -1.65
CA LEU A 295 6.97 -12.77 -2.78
C LEU A 295 6.19 -12.00 -3.85
N LEU A 296 5.23 -11.18 -3.43
CA LEU A 296 4.42 -10.36 -4.34
C LEU A 296 5.28 -9.30 -5.05
N TYR A 297 6.19 -8.65 -4.32
CA TYR A 297 7.17 -7.73 -4.91
C TYR A 297 8.03 -8.44 -5.96
N LEU A 298 8.58 -9.60 -5.62
CA LEU A 298 9.39 -10.40 -6.55
C LEU A 298 8.63 -10.70 -7.84
N TYR A 299 7.39 -11.18 -7.77
CA TYR A 299 6.60 -11.43 -8.97
C TYR A 299 6.30 -10.16 -9.78
N GLY A 300 6.05 -9.03 -9.11
CA GLY A 300 5.83 -7.75 -9.78
C GLY A 300 7.06 -7.23 -10.54
N GLU A 301 8.26 -7.55 -10.06
CA GLU A 301 9.53 -7.14 -10.67
C GLU A 301 10.04 -8.10 -11.76
N LEU A 302 9.55 -9.34 -11.77
CA LEU A 302 9.94 -10.33 -12.78
C LEU A 302 9.42 -9.98 -14.19
N ASP A 303 8.18 -9.51 -14.29
CA ASP A 303 7.56 -9.15 -15.57
C ASP A 303 6.57 -7.97 -15.38
N PRO A 304 6.69 -6.86 -16.14
CA PRO A 304 5.83 -5.69 -16.00
C PRO A 304 4.34 -5.97 -16.26
N ARG A 305 4.02 -7.04 -17.01
CA ARG A 305 2.65 -7.46 -17.26
C ARG A 305 1.96 -7.96 -15.99
N VAL A 306 2.71 -8.46 -15.01
CA VAL A 306 2.16 -8.91 -13.72
C VAL A 306 1.50 -7.74 -12.99
N ARG A 307 2.22 -6.63 -12.83
CA ARG A 307 1.70 -5.40 -12.21
C ARG A 307 0.49 -4.90 -12.98
N SER A 308 0.65 -4.74 -14.28
CA SER A 308 -0.38 -4.21 -15.18
C SER A 308 -1.70 -5.00 -15.11
N LEU A 309 -1.61 -6.34 -15.12
CA LEU A 309 -2.79 -7.21 -15.03
C LEU A 309 -3.41 -7.18 -13.63
N VAL A 310 -2.61 -7.19 -12.56
CA VAL A 310 -3.11 -7.08 -11.17
C VAL A 310 -3.85 -5.76 -10.95
N PHE A 311 -3.32 -4.63 -11.41
CA PHE A 311 -4.01 -3.33 -11.31
C PHE A 311 -5.33 -3.32 -12.08
N THR A 312 -5.32 -3.84 -13.30
CA THR A 312 -6.50 -3.92 -14.18
C THR A 312 -7.61 -4.76 -13.55
N VAL A 313 -7.29 -5.99 -13.14
CA VAL A 313 -8.25 -6.92 -12.53
C VAL A 313 -8.77 -6.39 -11.20
N ARG A 314 -7.94 -5.74 -10.38
CA ARG A 314 -8.40 -5.11 -9.12
C ARG A 314 -9.30 -3.90 -9.37
N CYS A 315 -9.02 -3.10 -10.39
CA CYS A 315 -9.87 -1.96 -10.77
C CYS A 315 -11.24 -2.45 -11.25
N TRP A 316 -11.26 -3.41 -12.18
CA TRP A 316 -12.46 -4.08 -12.67
C TRP A 316 -13.29 -4.69 -11.53
N ALA A 317 -12.64 -5.46 -10.65
CA ALA A 317 -13.32 -6.12 -9.53
C ALA A 317 -13.92 -5.10 -8.55
N ARG A 318 -13.27 -3.95 -8.36
CA ARG A 318 -13.81 -2.86 -7.54
C ARG A 318 -15.00 -2.17 -8.21
N ALA A 319 -14.92 -1.90 -9.52
CA ALA A 319 -16.00 -1.27 -10.29
C ALA A 319 -17.28 -2.12 -10.26
N HIS A 320 -17.14 -3.44 -10.28
CA HIS A 320 -18.27 -4.39 -10.26
C HIS A 320 -18.65 -4.91 -8.86
N GLY A 321 -18.02 -4.40 -7.79
CA GLY A 321 -18.34 -4.78 -6.41
C GLY A 321 -18.00 -6.22 -6.04
N VAL A 322 -17.05 -6.85 -6.73
CA VAL A 322 -16.45 -8.14 -6.36
C VAL A 322 -15.58 -7.98 -5.10
N THR A 323 -14.89 -6.85 -4.99
CA THR A 323 -14.10 -6.48 -3.81
C THR A 323 -14.74 -5.35 -3.02
N SER A 324 -14.53 -5.35 -1.70
CA SER A 324 -15.04 -4.33 -0.78
C SER A 324 -13.91 -3.70 0.04
N SER A 325 -14.10 -2.46 0.49
CA SER A 325 -13.23 -1.77 1.45
C SER A 325 -13.63 -2.07 2.90
N ILE A 326 -14.75 -2.78 3.09
CA ILE A 326 -15.25 -3.21 4.40
C ILE A 326 -15.12 -4.73 4.48
N PRO A 327 -14.68 -5.29 5.61
CA PRO A 327 -14.63 -6.74 5.82
C PRO A 327 -16.00 -7.41 5.58
N GLY A 328 -15.98 -8.60 4.99
CA GLY A 328 -17.17 -9.41 4.77
C GLY A 328 -16.93 -10.55 3.79
N ALA A 329 -17.97 -10.98 3.07
CA ALA A 329 -17.92 -12.16 2.23
C ALA A 329 -17.30 -11.96 0.83
N TRP A 330 -16.84 -10.75 0.53
CA TRP A 330 -16.24 -10.39 -0.77
C TRP A 330 -14.88 -11.06 -0.98
N ILE A 331 -14.50 -11.24 -2.25
CA ILE A 331 -13.13 -11.64 -2.58
C ILE A 331 -12.19 -10.51 -2.13
N THR A 332 -11.13 -10.85 -1.40
CA THR A 332 -10.16 -9.85 -0.94
C THR A 332 -9.21 -9.47 -2.09
N ASN A 333 -8.59 -8.28 -2.02
CA ASN A 333 -7.56 -7.89 -2.99
C ASN A 333 -6.40 -8.89 -3.01
N PHE A 334 -6.01 -9.44 -1.86
CA PHE A 334 -4.95 -10.45 -1.78
C PHE A 334 -5.36 -11.74 -2.50
N SER A 335 -6.56 -12.28 -2.21
CA SER A 335 -7.10 -13.46 -2.89
C SER A 335 -7.14 -13.25 -4.41
N LEU A 336 -7.62 -12.09 -4.87
CA LEU A 336 -7.71 -11.75 -6.29
C LEU A 336 -6.33 -11.64 -6.94
N THR A 337 -5.34 -11.04 -6.27
CA THR A 337 -3.95 -11.02 -6.75
C THR A 337 -3.40 -12.44 -6.88
N VAL A 338 -3.64 -13.32 -5.92
CA VAL A 338 -3.18 -14.72 -5.99
C VAL A 338 -3.84 -15.47 -7.17
N MET A 339 -5.10 -15.18 -7.48
CA MET A 339 -5.76 -15.71 -8.68
C MET A 339 -5.06 -15.24 -9.97
N VAL A 340 -4.72 -13.95 -10.08
CA VAL A 340 -3.95 -13.44 -11.23
C VAL A 340 -2.58 -14.13 -11.34
N LEU A 341 -1.85 -14.26 -10.23
CA LEU A 341 -0.55 -14.95 -10.23
C LEU A 341 -0.68 -16.41 -10.65
N PHE A 342 -1.68 -17.12 -10.15
CA PHE A 342 -1.94 -18.49 -10.56
C PHE A 342 -2.22 -18.62 -12.06
N PHE A 343 -3.05 -17.73 -12.62
CA PHE A 343 -3.28 -17.66 -14.06
C PHE A 343 -1.98 -17.43 -14.84
N LEU A 344 -1.11 -16.53 -14.37
CA LEU A 344 0.18 -16.24 -15.01
C LEU A 344 1.18 -17.41 -14.95
N GLN A 345 1.11 -18.23 -13.90
CA GLN A 345 1.87 -19.49 -13.79
C GLN A 345 1.37 -20.58 -14.75
N LYS A 346 0.11 -20.48 -15.18
CA LYS A 346 -0.57 -21.46 -16.05
C LYS A 346 -0.43 -21.14 -17.54
N ARG A 347 0.17 -20.00 -17.90
CA ARG A 347 0.48 -19.65 -19.29
C ARG A 347 1.45 -20.64 -19.93
N SER A 348 1.49 -20.67 -21.26
CA SER A 348 2.36 -21.56 -22.02
C SER A 348 3.19 -20.76 -23.04
N PRO A 349 4.46 -20.43 -22.75
CA PRO A 349 5.20 -20.76 -21.52
C PRO A 349 4.76 -19.90 -20.32
N PRO A 350 5.03 -20.32 -19.06
CA PRO A 350 4.66 -19.56 -17.86
C PRO A 350 5.30 -18.16 -17.84
N ILE A 351 4.54 -17.13 -17.46
CA ILE A 351 5.06 -15.75 -17.34
C ILE A 351 5.83 -15.57 -16.04
N ILE A 352 5.41 -16.24 -14.98
CA ILE A 352 6.08 -16.23 -13.68
C ILE A 352 6.31 -17.66 -13.17
N PRO A 353 7.35 -17.90 -12.37
CA PRO A 353 7.64 -19.21 -11.82
C PRO A 353 6.67 -19.59 -10.70
N THR A 354 6.71 -20.86 -10.30
CA THR A 354 6.00 -21.34 -9.11
C THR A 354 6.80 -21.03 -7.85
N LEU A 355 6.14 -20.93 -6.69
CA LEU A 355 6.86 -20.69 -5.43
C LEU A 355 7.76 -21.87 -5.05
N ASP A 356 7.40 -23.12 -5.37
CA ASP A 356 8.31 -24.25 -5.14
C ASP A 356 9.55 -24.17 -6.03
N HIS A 357 9.44 -23.70 -7.28
CA HIS A 357 10.61 -23.46 -8.12
C HIS A 357 11.52 -22.36 -7.53
N LEU A 358 10.93 -21.26 -7.04
CA LEU A 358 11.70 -20.21 -6.35
C LEU A 358 12.38 -20.71 -5.07
N ARG A 359 11.74 -21.63 -4.33
CA ARG A 359 12.35 -22.31 -3.18
C ARG A 359 13.54 -23.15 -3.60
N ASP A 360 13.43 -23.91 -4.70
CA ASP A 360 14.49 -24.82 -5.15
C ASP A 360 15.73 -24.05 -5.65
N LEU A 361 15.57 -22.80 -6.09
CA LEU A 361 16.67 -21.88 -6.44
C LEU A 361 17.31 -21.18 -5.23
N ALA A 362 16.70 -21.29 -4.04
CA ALA A 362 17.11 -20.55 -2.86
C ALA A 362 18.43 -21.08 -2.28
N GLY A 363 19.33 -20.17 -1.90
CA GLY A 363 20.59 -20.51 -1.24
C GLY A 363 20.47 -20.57 0.29
N PRO A 364 21.56 -20.93 1.01
CA PRO A 364 21.56 -20.95 2.47
C PRO A 364 21.17 -19.61 3.12
N ALA A 365 21.50 -18.48 2.48
CA ALA A 365 21.16 -17.13 2.96
C ALA A 365 19.66 -16.80 2.84
N ASP A 366 18.93 -17.48 1.95
CA ASP A 366 17.50 -17.27 1.72
C ASP A 366 16.61 -18.08 2.69
N LYS A 367 17.20 -19.01 3.44
CA LYS A 367 16.48 -19.95 4.31
C LYS A 367 15.66 -19.19 5.35
N SER A 368 14.35 -19.42 5.34
CA SER A 368 13.41 -18.75 6.23
C SER A 368 12.32 -19.71 6.69
N VAL A 369 12.36 -20.09 7.97
CA VAL A 369 11.31 -20.89 8.60
C VAL A 369 10.65 -20.03 9.67
N ILE A 370 9.34 -19.80 9.51
CA ILE A 370 8.55 -18.91 10.36
C ILE A 370 7.40 -19.71 10.94
N GLU A 371 7.34 -19.82 12.27
CA GLU A 371 6.27 -20.56 12.98
C GLU A 371 6.09 -22.00 12.46
N GLY A 372 7.20 -22.66 12.11
CA GLY A 372 7.21 -24.02 11.55
C GLY A 372 6.87 -24.11 10.06
N ASN A 373 6.55 -23.00 9.39
CA ASN A 373 6.26 -22.94 7.96
C ASN A 373 7.52 -22.60 7.16
N ASP A 374 7.77 -23.35 6.09
CA ASP A 374 8.86 -23.04 5.14
C ASP A 374 8.47 -21.87 4.24
N CYS A 375 9.11 -20.72 4.51
CA CYS A 375 8.95 -19.47 3.79
C CYS A 375 10.16 -19.15 2.92
N THR A 376 10.98 -20.16 2.61
CA THR A 376 12.21 -20.02 1.81
C THR A 376 11.88 -19.83 0.33
N PHE A 377 12.46 -18.80 -0.28
CA PHE A 377 12.50 -18.60 -1.72
C PHE A 377 13.67 -17.67 -2.07
N VAL A 378 14.19 -17.81 -3.29
CA VAL A 378 15.35 -17.05 -3.76
C VAL A 378 15.08 -15.53 -3.73
N SER A 379 16.02 -14.77 -3.15
CA SER A 379 15.98 -13.31 -3.14
C SER A 379 16.74 -12.65 -4.30
N ASP A 380 17.68 -13.38 -4.91
CA ASP A 380 18.52 -12.93 -6.02
C ASP A 380 17.83 -13.15 -7.37
N PHE A 381 17.44 -12.04 -8.01
CA PHE A 381 16.78 -12.05 -9.31
C PHE A 381 17.62 -12.68 -10.42
N ASN A 382 18.96 -12.64 -10.34
CA ASN A 382 19.83 -13.17 -11.39
C ASN A 382 19.78 -14.70 -11.48
N LYS A 383 19.33 -15.39 -10.42
CA LYS A 383 19.14 -16.84 -10.41
C LYS A 383 17.83 -17.28 -11.06
N ILE A 384 16.91 -16.34 -11.32
CA ILE A 384 15.58 -16.64 -11.86
C ILE A 384 15.64 -16.52 -13.39
N GLN A 385 15.60 -17.67 -14.07
CA GLN A 385 15.53 -17.73 -15.52
C GLN A 385 14.10 -17.99 -15.97
N LEU A 386 13.56 -17.08 -16.79
CA LEU A 386 12.20 -17.20 -17.33
C LEU A 386 12.25 -17.55 -18.80
N GLN A 387 11.28 -18.35 -19.23
CA GLN A 387 11.05 -18.57 -20.66
C GLN A 387 10.35 -17.35 -21.25
N SER A 388 10.62 -17.07 -22.53
CA SER A 388 10.02 -15.92 -23.21
C SER A 388 8.57 -16.22 -23.57
N ASN A 389 7.65 -15.61 -22.84
CA ASN A 389 6.24 -15.53 -23.21
C ASN A 389 5.99 -14.16 -23.88
N THR A 390 5.36 -14.15 -25.05
CA THR A 390 5.12 -12.96 -25.88
C THR A 390 3.67 -12.47 -25.90
N GLU A 391 2.81 -13.05 -25.07
CA GLU A 391 1.39 -12.65 -24.99
C GLU A 391 1.25 -11.19 -24.54
N THR A 392 0.39 -10.46 -25.25
CA THR A 392 0.07 -9.06 -24.97
C THR A 392 -0.81 -8.92 -23.72
N LEU A 393 -0.91 -7.71 -23.17
CA LEU A 393 -1.78 -7.45 -22.02
C LEU A 393 -3.26 -7.64 -22.38
N GLU A 394 -3.65 -7.29 -23.61
CA GLU A 394 -4.98 -7.55 -24.14
C GLU A 394 -5.32 -9.04 -24.13
N GLN A 395 -4.44 -9.88 -24.69
CA GLN A 395 -4.59 -11.34 -24.70
C GLN A 395 -4.70 -11.89 -23.28
N LEU A 396 -3.78 -11.48 -22.39
CA LEU A 396 -3.77 -11.96 -21.01
C LEU A 396 -5.02 -11.54 -20.22
N LEU A 397 -5.57 -10.36 -20.48
CA LEU A 397 -6.81 -9.91 -19.85
C LEU A 397 -8.01 -10.74 -20.32
N GLY A 398 -8.15 -10.94 -21.64
CA GLY A 398 -9.21 -11.78 -22.21
C GLY A 398 -9.14 -13.21 -21.69
N GLU A 399 -7.95 -13.81 -21.75
CA GLU A 399 -7.73 -15.19 -21.32
C GLU A 399 -7.86 -15.36 -19.80
N PHE A 400 -7.58 -14.34 -18.98
CA PHE A 400 -7.85 -14.38 -17.55
C PHE A 400 -9.36 -14.56 -17.28
N PHE A 401 -10.21 -13.82 -18.01
CA PHE A 401 -11.65 -13.94 -17.86
C PHE A 401 -12.16 -15.29 -18.34
N GLU A 402 -11.68 -15.79 -19.49
CA GLU A 402 -12.04 -17.11 -20.02
C GLU A 402 -11.60 -18.25 -19.09
N PHE A 403 -10.37 -18.16 -18.56
CA PHE A 403 -9.83 -19.13 -17.61
C PHE A 403 -10.74 -19.28 -16.39
N TYR A 404 -11.11 -18.17 -15.76
CA TYR A 404 -11.95 -18.19 -14.57
C TYR A 404 -13.45 -18.35 -14.84
N ALA A 405 -13.92 -18.13 -16.06
CA ALA A 405 -15.29 -18.45 -16.47
C ALA A 405 -15.58 -19.96 -16.46
N THR A 406 -14.54 -20.78 -16.69
CA THR A 406 -14.63 -22.24 -16.76
C THR A 406 -13.93 -22.97 -15.62
N PHE A 407 -13.22 -22.25 -14.75
CA PHE A 407 -12.46 -22.86 -13.66
C PHE A 407 -13.39 -23.71 -12.77
N PRO A 408 -13.05 -24.99 -12.50
CA PRO A 408 -13.92 -25.91 -11.76
C PRO A 408 -13.90 -25.64 -10.25
N PHE A 409 -14.40 -24.45 -9.86
CA PHE A 409 -14.44 -23.99 -8.47
C PHE A 409 -15.20 -24.94 -7.55
N SER A 410 -16.06 -25.85 -8.03
CA SER A 410 -16.74 -26.81 -7.14
C SER A 410 -15.79 -27.85 -6.53
N ARG A 411 -14.74 -28.24 -7.26
CA ARG A 411 -13.84 -29.36 -6.89
C ARG A 411 -12.40 -28.95 -6.67
N MET A 412 -11.96 -27.92 -7.38
CA MET A 412 -10.55 -27.55 -7.43
C MET A 412 -10.24 -26.32 -6.58
N SER A 413 -9.02 -26.30 -6.07
CA SER A 413 -8.38 -25.22 -5.34
C SER A 413 -7.20 -24.67 -6.12
N ILE A 414 -6.84 -23.43 -5.80
CA ILE A 414 -5.72 -22.70 -6.40
C ILE A 414 -4.47 -22.88 -5.54
N ASN A 415 -3.37 -23.34 -6.15
CA ASN A 415 -2.09 -23.52 -5.49
C ASN A 415 -0.94 -22.89 -6.31
N ILE A 416 -0.44 -21.75 -5.83
CA ILE A 416 0.68 -21.03 -6.46
C ILE A 416 2.07 -21.58 -6.09
N ARG A 417 2.17 -22.50 -5.13
CA ARG A 417 3.40 -23.25 -4.85
C ARG A 417 3.73 -24.19 -5.99
N LYS A 418 2.73 -24.91 -6.48
CA LYS A 418 2.88 -25.90 -7.55
C LYS A 418 2.49 -25.39 -8.93
N GLY A 419 1.80 -24.25 -9.02
CA GLY A 419 1.24 -23.74 -10.27
C GLY A 419 0.20 -24.68 -10.88
N LYS A 420 -0.53 -25.42 -10.03
CA LYS A 420 -1.51 -26.43 -10.45
C LYS A 420 -2.80 -26.35 -9.64
N GLU A 421 -3.90 -26.73 -10.27
CA GLU A 421 -5.14 -26.99 -9.56
C GLU A 421 -5.00 -28.25 -8.69
N GLN A 422 -5.64 -28.26 -7.53
CA GLN A 422 -5.67 -29.44 -6.64
C GLN A 422 -7.06 -29.68 -6.09
N ASN A 423 -7.39 -30.94 -5.77
CA ASN A 423 -8.62 -31.25 -5.05
C ASN A 423 -8.70 -30.43 -3.75
N LYS A 424 -9.88 -29.89 -3.45
CA LYS A 424 -10.08 -29.09 -2.25
C LYS A 424 -9.88 -29.91 -0.98
N PRO A 425 -9.12 -29.40 0.00
CA PRO A 425 -8.98 -30.05 1.30
C PRO A 425 -10.21 -29.82 2.20
N GLU A 426 -11.00 -28.78 1.94
CA GLU A 426 -12.21 -28.44 2.70
C GLU A 426 -13.35 -27.97 1.77
N VAL A 427 -14.58 -28.09 2.25
CA VAL A 427 -15.75 -27.54 1.55
C VAL A 427 -15.80 -26.03 1.75
N ALA A 428 -15.42 -25.30 0.70
CA ALA A 428 -15.51 -23.84 0.64
C ALA A 428 -15.93 -23.44 -0.78
N PRO A 429 -16.65 -22.33 -1.03
CA PRO A 429 -16.93 -21.87 -2.39
C PRO A 429 -15.64 -21.61 -3.19
N LEU A 430 -14.76 -20.76 -2.66
CA LEU A 430 -13.44 -20.47 -3.22
C LEU A 430 -12.36 -20.97 -2.27
N HIS A 431 -11.42 -21.76 -2.79
CA HIS A 431 -10.28 -22.24 -2.01
C HIS A 431 -8.96 -21.85 -2.67
N ILE A 432 -8.24 -20.94 -2.03
CA ILE A 432 -6.91 -20.52 -2.42
C ILE A 432 -5.97 -20.86 -1.27
N GLN A 433 -5.02 -21.78 -1.50
CA GLN A 433 -4.06 -22.17 -0.48
C GLN A 433 -3.14 -20.99 -0.15
N ASN A 434 -2.95 -20.70 1.14
CA ASN A 434 -1.94 -19.74 1.57
C ASN A 434 -0.54 -20.26 1.19
N PRO A 435 0.28 -19.46 0.49
CA PRO A 435 1.57 -19.91 -0.01
C PRO A 435 2.54 -20.34 1.08
N PHE A 436 2.43 -19.80 2.30
CA PHE A 436 3.36 -20.08 3.40
C PHE A 436 2.70 -20.91 4.50
N GLU A 437 1.46 -20.59 4.88
CA GLU A 437 0.69 -21.38 5.86
C GLU A 437 -0.22 -22.40 5.13
N THR A 438 0.35 -23.47 4.59
CA THR A 438 -0.34 -24.37 3.63
C THR A 438 -1.63 -25.03 4.11
N SER A 439 -1.88 -25.05 5.43
CA SER A 439 -3.13 -25.51 6.04
C SER A 439 -4.29 -24.51 5.95
N LEU A 440 -4.01 -23.28 5.49
CA LEU A 440 -4.98 -22.19 5.49
C LEU A 440 -5.49 -21.84 4.09
N ASN A 441 -6.77 -21.49 4.05
CA ASN A 441 -7.47 -20.97 2.89
C ASN A 441 -7.59 -19.43 2.99
N VAL A 442 -6.92 -18.69 2.11
CA VAL A 442 -6.90 -17.21 2.12
C VAL A 442 -8.21 -16.59 1.65
N SER A 443 -9.11 -17.40 1.09
CA SER A 443 -10.45 -17.00 0.66
C SER A 443 -11.57 -17.64 1.49
N LYS A 444 -11.27 -18.08 2.73
CA LYS A 444 -12.25 -18.72 3.63
C LYS A 444 -13.46 -17.84 3.93
N ASN A 445 -13.33 -16.52 3.83
CA ASN A 445 -14.42 -15.57 4.03
C ASN A 445 -15.42 -15.55 2.86
N VAL A 446 -15.04 -16.04 1.67
CA VAL A 446 -15.83 -15.91 0.44
C VAL A 446 -17.00 -16.88 0.44
N ASN A 447 -18.23 -16.37 0.28
CA ASN A 447 -19.43 -17.19 0.20
C ASN A 447 -19.82 -17.52 -1.26
N ALA A 448 -20.75 -18.46 -1.44
CA ALA A 448 -21.18 -18.92 -2.77
C ALA A 448 -21.71 -17.78 -3.63
N SER A 449 -22.56 -16.91 -3.07
CA SER A 449 -23.14 -15.79 -3.83
C SER A 449 -22.10 -14.79 -4.35
N GLN A 450 -21.01 -14.56 -3.62
CA GLN A 450 -19.93 -13.69 -4.12
C GLN A 450 -19.10 -14.38 -5.19
N LEU A 451 -18.88 -15.70 -5.09
CA LEU A 451 -18.21 -16.47 -6.12
C LEU A 451 -19.05 -16.56 -7.40
N ASP A 452 -20.35 -16.87 -7.30
CA ASP A 452 -21.26 -16.93 -8.44
C ASP A 452 -21.31 -15.57 -9.17
N ARG A 453 -21.33 -14.47 -8.40
CA ARG A 453 -21.24 -13.12 -8.96
C ARG A 453 -19.92 -12.90 -9.70
N PHE A 454 -18.80 -13.32 -9.13
CA PHE A 454 -17.50 -13.23 -9.79
C PHE A 454 -17.50 -14.01 -11.12
N VAL A 455 -18.01 -15.26 -11.11
CA VAL A 455 -18.10 -16.11 -12.31
C VAL A 455 -18.96 -15.46 -13.40
N ALA A 456 -20.13 -14.94 -13.03
CA ALA A 456 -21.01 -14.25 -13.98
C ALA A 456 -20.34 -13.01 -14.61
N LEU A 457 -19.60 -12.23 -13.80
CA LEU A 457 -18.91 -11.03 -14.28
C LEU A 457 -17.73 -11.36 -15.19
N VAL A 458 -16.95 -12.42 -14.90
CA VAL A 458 -15.87 -12.82 -15.82
C VAL A 458 -16.42 -13.37 -17.13
N GLN A 459 -17.54 -14.10 -17.11
CA GLN A 459 -18.24 -14.54 -18.33
C GLN A 459 -18.73 -13.36 -19.18
N GLU A 460 -19.38 -12.38 -18.55
CA GLU A 460 -19.80 -11.14 -19.23
C GLU A 460 -18.60 -10.37 -19.80
N SER A 461 -17.51 -10.27 -19.04
CA SER A 461 -16.31 -9.53 -19.46
C SER A 461 -15.57 -10.21 -20.61
N ALA A 462 -15.48 -11.55 -20.60
CA ALA A 462 -14.93 -12.32 -21.72
C ALA A 462 -15.76 -12.11 -23.00
N TRP A 463 -17.08 -12.19 -22.89
CA TRP A 463 -17.98 -11.95 -24.02
C TRP A 463 -17.85 -10.53 -24.57
N LEU A 464 -17.76 -9.51 -23.70
CA LEU A 464 -17.58 -8.13 -24.11
C LEU A 464 -16.25 -7.90 -24.83
N LEU A 465 -15.15 -8.57 -24.46
CA LEU A 465 -13.88 -8.41 -25.15
C LEU A 465 -13.84 -9.10 -26.54
N GLN A 466 -14.68 -10.11 -26.75
CA GLN A 466 -14.79 -10.81 -28.03
C GLN A 466 -15.62 -10.05 -29.08
N GLN A 467 -16.41 -9.05 -28.67
CA GLN A 467 -17.18 -8.25 -29.62
C GLN A 467 -16.31 -7.22 -30.34
N SER A 468 -16.36 -7.20 -31.67
CA SER A 468 -15.54 -6.29 -32.50
C SER A 468 -15.79 -4.80 -32.23
N GLU A 469 -16.99 -4.43 -31.76
CA GLU A 469 -17.36 -3.06 -31.43
C GLU A 469 -16.68 -2.50 -30.17
N THR A 470 -16.21 -3.37 -29.29
CA THR A 470 -15.51 -3.03 -28.04
C THR A 470 -13.99 -3.22 -28.17
N SER A 471 -13.48 -3.95 -29.16
CA SER A 471 -12.04 -4.18 -29.35
C SER A 471 -11.34 -3.11 -30.19
N THR A 472 -12.06 -2.18 -30.82
CA THR A 472 -11.46 -1.12 -31.67
C THR A 472 -11.87 0.29 -31.24
N PRO A 473 -10.95 1.27 -31.26
CA PRO A 473 -11.30 2.66 -31.03
C PRO A 473 -12.22 3.12 -32.14
N ARG A 474 -13.45 3.56 -31.81
CA ARG A 474 -14.32 4.21 -32.78
C ARG A 474 -13.63 5.49 -33.25
N GLY A 475 -13.18 5.51 -34.50
CA GLY A 475 -12.63 6.70 -35.14
C GLY A 475 -13.66 7.82 -35.02
N GLY A 476 -13.38 8.80 -34.16
CA GLY A 476 -14.13 10.04 -34.15
C GLY A 476 -13.98 10.67 -35.52
N GLY A 477 -15.06 10.74 -36.30
CA GLY A 477 -15.10 11.59 -37.47
C GLY A 477 -14.63 12.98 -37.04
N ALA A 478 -13.64 13.51 -37.75
CA ALA A 478 -13.16 14.87 -37.55
C ALA A 478 -14.37 15.82 -37.63
N GLY A 479 -14.82 16.36 -36.48
CA GLY A 479 -15.88 17.38 -36.50
C GLY A 479 -16.85 17.49 -35.32
N GLY A 480 -16.64 16.86 -34.14
CA GLY A 480 -17.57 17.06 -33.01
C GLY A 480 -16.90 17.06 -31.64
N GLU A 481 -17.11 18.12 -30.85
CA GLU A 481 -16.73 18.29 -29.44
C GLU A 481 -17.49 17.32 -28.49
N GLY A 482 -17.55 16.03 -28.81
CA GLY A 482 -18.16 14.99 -27.97
C GLY A 482 -17.14 14.30 -27.06
N ALA A 483 -17.56 13.90 -25.86
CA ALA A 483 -16.73 13.05 -24.99
C ALA A 483 -16.44 11.70 -25.69
N PRO A 484 -15.20 11.15 -25.58
CA PRO A 484 -14.83 9.90 -26.24
C PRO A 484 -15.71 8.75 -25.74
N THR A 485 -16.22 7.94 -26.66
CA THR A 485 -17.05 6.77 -26.33
C THR A 485 -16.17 5.69 -25.69
N PRO A 486 -16.53 5.13 -24.51
CA PRO A 486 -15.78 4.04 -23.90
C PRO A 486 -15.70 2.82 -24.81
N TRP A 487 -14.49 2.24 -24.88
CA TRP A 487 -14.18 1.02 -25.62
C TRP A 487 -13.07 0.25 -24.88
N GLY A 488 -12.88 -1.03 -25.19
CA GLY A 488 -11.86 -1.88 -24.58
C GLY A 488 -12.04 -2.03 -23.07
N LEU A 489 -10.94 -1.85 -22.33
CA LEU A 489 -10.95 -1.81 -20.87
C LEU A 489 -11.87 -0.72 -20.32
N ALA A 490 -11.98 0.44 -20.99
CA ALA A 490 -12.85 1.52 -20.51
C ALA A 490 -14.33 1.07 -20.43
N SER A 491 -14.78 0.26 -21.39
CA SER A 491 -16.12 -0.34 -21.37
C SER A 491 -16.31 -1.36 -20.25
N LEU A 492 -15.27 -2.16 -19.96
CA LEU A 492 -15.30 -3.12 -18.86
C LEU A 492 -15.38 -2.47 -17.47
N LEU A 493 -15.05 -1.18 -17.34
CA LEU A 493 -15.15 -0.44 -16.07
C LEU A 493 -16.51 0.24 -15.88
N LEU A 494 -17.39 0.23 -16.88
CA LEU A 494 -18.76 0.73 -16.74
C LEU A 494 -19.58 -0.22 -15.86
N PRO A 495 -20.63 0.27 -15.15
CA PRO A 495 -21.50 -0.58 -14.37
C PRO A 495 -22.11 -1.71 -15.22
N SER A 496 -21.92 -2.96 -14.80
CA SER A 496 -22.50 -4.14 -15.47
C SER A 496 -24.02 -4.08 -15.57
N GLN A 497 -24.58 -4.56 -16.69
CA GLN A 497 -26.04 -4.68 -16.87
C GLN A 497 -26.63 -5.83 -16.03
N VAL A 498 -25.85 -6.87 -15.75
CA VAL A 498 -26.24 -8.03 -14.93
C VAL A 498 -26.50 -7.62 -13.47
N ALA A 499 -25.87 -6.54 -12.99
CA ALA A 499 -26.05 -6.02 -11.64
C ALA A 499 -27.43 -5.36 -11.38
N GLY A 500 -28.29 -5.22 -12.41
CA GLY A 500 -29.62 -4.61 -12.33
C GLY A 500 -30.68 -5.43 -11.59
N ILE A 501 -30.48 -6.74 -11.42
CA ILE A 501 -31.47 -7.61 -10.78
C ILE A 501 -31.02 -7.90 -9.34
N LYS A 502 -31.67 -7.22 -8.36
CA LYS A 502 -31.52 -7.30 -6.87
C LYS A 502 -30.77 -6.17 -6.15
N SER A 503 -30.56 -5.01 -6.77
CA SER A 503 -30.26 -3.77 -6.03
C SER A 503 -31.53 -2.91 -5.90
N ARG A 504 -32.35 -3.18 -4.88
CA ARG A 504 -33.38 -2.24 -4.41
C ARG A 504 -32.67 -0.91 -4.15
N LYS A 505 -33.00 0.14 -4.90
CA LYS A 505 -32.50 1.54 -4.80
C LYS A 505 -31.79 1.82 -3.48
N LYS A 506 -30.48 1.56 -3.41
CA LYS A 506 -29.66 2.00 -2.27
C LYS A 506 -29.45 3.49 -2.48
N ARG A 507 -30.13 4.31 -1.67
CA ARG A 507 -29.83 5.74 -1.50
C ARG A 507 -28.31 5.90 -1.45
N ARG A 508 -27.74 6.71 -2.36
CA ARG A 508 -26.35 7.18 -2.28
C ARG A 508 -26.09 7.60 -0.84
N ARG A 509 -25.21 6.89 -0.15
CA ARG A 509 -24.62 7.38 1.11
C ARG A 509 -23.35 8.10 0.70
N GLU A 510 -23.38 9.42 0.84
CA GLU A 510 -22.23 10.31 0.66
C GLU A 510 -21.06 9.88 1.56
N PRO A 511 -19.81 10.19 1.16
CA PRO A 511 -18.63 9.97 2.00
C PRO A 511 -18.81 10.57 3.39
N ALA A 512 -18.25 9.92 4.42
CA ALA A 512 -18.32 10.40 5.80
C ALA A 512 -17.83 11.85 5.96
N SER A 513 -16.89 12.29 5.10
CA SER A 513 -16.40 13.66 5.03
C SER A 513 -17.47 14.67 4.62
N GLU A 514 -18.32 14.36 3.63
CA GLU A 514 -19.41 15.25 3.19
C GLU A 514 -20.53 15.32 4.24
N ARG A 515 -20.83 14.20 4.90
CA ARG A 515 -21.83 14.14 5.98
C ARG A 515 -21.41 14.97 7.20
N ILE A 516 -20.12 14.96 7.52
CA ILE A 516 -19.53 15.80 8.58
C ILE A 516 -19.53 17.27 8.16
N LYS A 517 -19.21 17.58 6.89
CA LYS A 517 -19.25 18.94 6.35
C LYS A 517 -20.66 19.53 6.39
N GLY A 518 -21.67 18.77 5.98
CA GLY A 518 -23.08 19.19 6.04
C GLY A 518 -23.62 19.33 7.47
N LEU A 519 -23.16 18.49 8.41
CA LEU A 519 -23.49 18.64 9.84
C LEU A 519 -22.85 19.89 10.45
N LEU A 520 -21.60 20.19 10.10
CA LEU A 520 -20.89 21.38 10.56
C LEU A 520 -21.48 22.67 9.98
N GLU A 521 -21.89 22.66 8.71
CA GLU A 521 -22.61 23.79 8.09
C GLU A 521 -24.01 23.99 8.70
N SER A 522 -24.74 22.90 8.98
CA SER A 522 -26.04 22.99 9.67
C SER A 522 -25.92 23.53 11.09
N LEU A 523 -24.82 23.25 11.80
CA LEU A 523 -24.55 23.77 13.15
C LEU A 523 -24.13 25.24 13.12
N LYS A 524 -23.37 25.68 12.10
CA LYS A 524 -23.04 27.10 11.88
C LYS A 524 -24.29 27.95 11.62
N ASN A 525 -25.23 27.46 10.81
CA ASN A 525 -26.45 28.20 10.49
C ASN A 525 -27.41 28.31 11.69
N LYS A 526 -27.48 27.29 12.56
CA LYS A 526 -28.29 27.36 13.79
C LYS A 526 -27.76 28.33 14.85
N ASN A 527 -26.45 28.62 14.85
CA ASN A 527 -25.85 29.58 15.77
C ASN A 527 -25.97 31.03 15.31
N GLN A 528 -26.21 31.29 14.01
CA GLN A 528 -26.50 32.63 13.52
C GLN A 528 -27.97 33.04 13.75
N LEU A 529 -28.91 32.10 13.68
CA LEU A 529 -30.33 32.35 13.97
C LEU A 529 -30.66 32.57 15.46
N LYS A 530 -29.70 32.38 16.37
CA LYS A 530 -29.84 32.69 17.81
C LYS A 530 -29.20 34.02 18.22
N LYS A 531 -28.68 34.79 17.26
CA LYS A 531 -28.04 36.11 17.49
C LYS A 531 -28.61 37.24 16.62
N SER A 532 -29.76 37.05 15.99
CA SER A 532 -30.54 38.13 15.34
C SER A 532 -31.78 38.45 16.15
#